data_AF-A0A3C0FDT9-F1
#
_entry.id   AF-A0A3C0FDT9-F1
#
_cell.length_a   1.000
_cell.length_b   1.000
_cell.length_c   1.000
_cell.angle_alpha   90.00
_cell.angle_beta   90.00
_cell.angle_gamma   90.00
#
_symmetry.space_group_name_H-M   'P 1'
#
loop_
_entity.id
_entity.type
_entity.pdbx_description
1 polymer ?
#
loop_
_entity_poly.entity_id
_entity_poly.type
_entity_poly.pdbx_seq_one_letter_code
_entity_poly.pdbx_strand_id
1 'polypeptide(L)'
;AVIRAAAKADPSLEEISTITAGIIDLVEAGVPLEQGMAILAMQTDTTLNLDPEVFLEEVTTLMAALVDLHESGITGDAALAVIRAAVEADPALEEIDKVTDAVVKLTEGGLTHDAALTTVKEALAQDPTLEKFEEILGIEIEEPAGEEKPDDPEEEKEEDPGKRPG
;
A
#
# COMPACT_ATOMS: atom_id res chain seq x y z
N ALA A 1 -11.26 18.88 -8.02
CA ALA A 1 -11.54 17.95 -9.14
C ALA A 1 -11.77 16.53 -8.64
N VAL A 2 -11.05 16.08 -7.60
CA VAL A 2 -11.17 14.74 -6.99
C VAL A 2 -12.57 14.43 -6.42
N ILE A 3 -13.21 15.36 -5.69
CA ILE A 3 -14.63 15.19 -5.28
C ILE A 3 -15.58 15.09 -6.49
N ARG A 4 -15.19 15.61 -7.66
CA ARG A 4 -15.99 15.53 -8.90
C ARG A 4 -15.80 14.22 -9.66
N ALA A 5 -14.69 13.51 -9.46
CA ALA A 5 -14.48 12.16 -9.99
C ALA A 5 -15.22 11.14 -9.13
N ALA A 6 -15.11 11.25 -7.79
CA ALA A 6 -15.91 10.49 -6.85
C ALA A 6 -17.42 10.71 -7.06
N ALA A 7 -17.89 11.97 -7.23
CA ALA A 7 -19.30 12.28 -7.47
C ALA A 7 -19.87 11.75 -8.81
N LYS A 8 -19.05 11.18 -9.71
CA LYS A 8 -19.53 10.53 -10.93
C LYS A 8 -19.90 9.05 -10.71
N ALA A 9 -19.51 8.47 -9.58
CA ALA A 9 -19.71 7.08 -9.20
C ALA A 9 -20.80 6.84 -8.14
N ASP A 10 -21.40 7.90 -7.57
CA ASP A 10 -22.34 7.81 -6.42
C ASP A 10 -21.74 7.03 -5.23
N PRO A 11 -20.68 7.58 -4.62
CA PRO A 11 -19.89 6.84 -3.65
C PRO A 11 -20.70 6.65 -2.37
N SER A 12 -20.58 5.46 -1.79
CA SER A 12 -21.21 5.10 -0.54
C SER A 12 -20.69 5.99 0.61
N LEU A 13 -21.51 6.20 1.65
CA LEU A 13 -21.10 6.96 2.84
C LEU A 13 -19.88 6.34 3.52
N GLU A 14 -19.72 5.02 3.41
CA GLU A 14 -18.58 4.29 3.94
C GLU A 14 -17.30 4.67 3.19
N GLU A 15 -17.36 4.73 1.87
CA GLU A 15 -16.24 5.11 1.00
C GLU A 15 -15.78 6.53 1.28
N ILE A 16 -16.74 7.45 1.45
CA ILE A 16 -16.45 8.83 1.84
C ILE A 16 -15.80 8.88 3.22
N SER A 17 -16.28 8.07 4.17
CA SER A 17 -15.72 8.01 5.52
C SER A 17 -14.29 7.49 5.53
N THR A 18 -14.01 6.42 4.77
CA THR A 18 -12.68 5.80 4.66
C THR A 18 -11.67 6.75 4.03
N ILE A 19 -12.01 7.39 2.91
CA ILE A 19 -11.15 8.39 2.28
C ILE A 19 -10.92 9.57 3.23
N THR A 20 -11.94 9.98 3.98
CA THR A 20 -11.82 11.07 4.95
C THR A 20 -10.88 10.68 6.09
N ALA A 21 -10.95 9.44 6.60
CA ALA A 21 -10.05 8.93 7.62
C ALA A 21 -8.59 8.94 7.13
N GLY A 22 -8.31 8.40 5.94
CA GLY A 22 -6.95 8.43 5.38
C GLY A 22 -6.42 9.86 5.17
N ILE A 23 -7.27 10.81 4.78
CA ILE A 23 -6.88 12.23 4.70
C ILE A 23 -6.58 12.81 6.08
N ILE A 24 -7.32 12.42 7.13
CA ILE A 24 -7.04 12.83 8.51
C ILE A 24 -5.68 12.28 8.94
N ASP A 25 -5.41 11.00 8.71
CA ASP A 25 -4.14 10.35 9.08
C ASP A 25 -2.94 11.06 8.43
N LEU A 26 -3.07 11.42 7.14
CA LEU A 26 -2.06 12.23 6.44
C LEU A 26 -1.82 13.59 7.13
N VAL A 27 -2.88 14.28 7.51
CA VAL A 27 -2.78 15.59 8.18
C VAL A 27 -2.17 15.45 9.57
N GLU A 28 -2.51 14.39 10.32
CA GLU A 28 -1.96 14.10 11.63
C GLU A 28 -0.46 13.73 11.56
N ALA A 29 -0.06 12.99 10.53
CA ALA A 29 1.34 12.68 10.22
C ALA A 29 2.15 13.90 9.73
N GLY A 30 1.50 15.04 9.47
CA GLY A 30 2.16 16.24 8.94
C GLY A 30 2.40 16.22 7.43
N VAL A 31 1.82 15.24 6.72
CA VAL A 31 1.87 15.16 5.26
C VAL A 31 1.02 16.28 4.65
N PRO A 32 1.57 17.10 3.73
CA PRO A 32 0.80 18.13 3.06
C PRO A 32 -0.38 17.55 2.27
N LEU A 33 -1.56 18.18 2.38
CA LEU A 33 -2.78 17.73 1.71
C LEU A 33 -2.60 17.62 0.19
N GLU A 34 -1.73 18.45 -0.40
CA GLU A 34 -1.38 18.37 -1.83
C GLU A 34 -0.83 16.99 -2.23
N GLN A 35 -0.10 16.31 -1.33
CA GLN A 35 0.45 14.98 -1.58
C GLN A 35 -0.63 13.91 -1.51
N GLY A 36 -1.52 13.96 -0.52
CA GLY A 36 -2.70 13.09 -0.46
C GLY A 36 -3.59 13.25 -1.68
N MET A 37 -3.75 14.48 -2.18
CA MET A 37 -4.47 14.75 -3.42
C MET A 37 -3.74 14.25 -4.67
N ALA A 38 -2.41 14.18 -4.65
CA ALA A 38 -1.61 13.59 -5.72
C ALA A 38 -1.75 12.06 -5.78
N ILE A 39 -1.86 11.38 -4.63
CA ILE A 39 -2.21 9.95 -4.55
C ILE A 39 -3.57 9.69 -5.20
N LEU A 40 -4.59 10.44 -4.78
CA LEU A 40 -5.93 10.34 -5.36
C LEU A 40 -5.93 10.61 -6.87
N ALA A 41 -5.12 11.57 -7.34
CA ALA A 41 -4.98 11.85 -8.76
C ALA A 41 -4.28 10.72 -9.52
N MET A 42 -3.22 10.13 -8.94
CA MET A 42 -2.50 8.99 -9.53
C MET A 42 -3.46 7.84 -9.81
N GLN A 43 -4.34 7.52 -8.86
CA GLN A 43 -5.31 6.44 -9.06
C GLN A 43 -6.38 6.79 -10.10
N THR A 44 -6.86 8.03 -10.14
CA THR A 44 -7.89 8.41 -11.14
C THR A 44 -7.42 8.36 -12.60
N ASP A 45 -6.10 8.40 -12.87
CA ASP A 45 -5.54 8.26 -14.22
C ASP A 45 -5.35 6.78 -14.65
N THR A 46 -5.14 5.86 -13.70
CA THR A 46 -5.01 4.41 -13.97
C THR A 46 -6.36 3.67 -13.98
N THR A 47 -7.42 4.18 -13.35
CA THR A 47 -8.56 3.34 -12.93
C THR A 47 -9.94 3.89 -13.30
N LEU A 48 -10.17 4.20 -14.59
CA LEU A 48 -11.52 4.52 -15.07
C LEU A 48 -12.53 3.34 -15.00
N ASN A 49 -12.19 2.21 -14.37
CA ASN A 49 -13.00 0.99 -14.39
C ASN A 49 -12.76 -0.01 -13.24
N LEU A 50 -12.14 0.40 -12.13
CA LEU A 50 -12.00 -0.49 -10.96
C LEU A 50 -13.30 -0.58 -10.17
N ASP A 51 -13.46 -1.71 -9.46
CA ASP A 51 -14.46 -1.86 -8.42
C ASP A 51 -14.19 -0.80 -7.32
N PRO A 52 -15.23 -0.11 -6.80
CA PRO A 52 -15.05 0.88 -5.73
C PRO A 52 -14.31 0.36 -4.50
N GLU A 53 -14.48 -0.92 -4.14
CA GLU A 53 -13.79 -1.53 -3.00
C GLU A 53 -12.28 -1.61 -3.26
N VAL A 54 -11.89 -2.08 -4.44
CA VAL A 54 -10.47 -2.17 -4.85
C VAL A 54 -9.85 -0.78 -4.92
N PHE A 55 -10.57 0.21 -5.47
CA PHE A 55 -10.09 1.59 -5.51
C PHE A 55 -9.81 2.13 -4.10
N LEU A 56 -10.67 1.85 -3.13
CA LEU A 56 -10.49 2.33 -1.76
C LEU A 56 -9.29 1.68 -1.10
N GLU A 57 -9.16 0.36 -1.23
CA GLU A 57 -8.03 -0.40 -0.72
C GLU A 57 -6.71 0.17 -1.25
N GLU A 58 -6.59 0.31 -2.58
CA GLU A 58 -5.40 0.86 -3.21
C GLU A 58 -5.08 2.28 -2.72
N VAL A 59 -6.11 3.14 -2.58
CA VAL A 59 -5.92 4.51 -2.08
C VAL A 59 -5.45 4.50 -0.63
N THR A 60 -6.04 3.67 0.23
CA THR A 60 -5.64 3.58 1.64
C THR A 60 -4.22 3.05 1.79
N THR A 61 -3.85 2.03 1.03
CA THR A 61 -2.49 1.47 1.00
C THR A 61 -1.47 2.53 0.59
N LEU A 62 -1.75 3.30 -0.46
CA LEU A 62 -0.87 4.38 -0.91
C LEU A 62 -0.76 5.53 0.11
N MET A 63 -1.84 5.83 0.84
CA MET A 63 -1.81 6.84 1.90
C MET A 63 -0.98 6.37 3.11
N ALA A 64 -1.12 5.11 3.52
CA ALA A 64 -0.31 4.50 4.59
C ALA A 64 1.18 4.53 4.22
N ALA A 65 1.53 4.04 3.03
CA ALA A 65 2.90 4.08 2.53
C ALA A 65 3.49 5.50 2.49
N LEU A 66 2.66 6.51 2.18
CA LEU A 66 3.08 7.92 2.20
C LEU A 66 3.33 8.44 3.62
N VAL A 67 2.54 8.00 4.61
CA VAL A 67 2.78 8.28 6.04
C VAL A 67 4.11 7.67 6.47
N ASP A 68 4.35 6.39 6.19
CA ASP A 68 5.56 5.68 6.61
C ASP A 68 6.84 6.33 6.05
N LEU A 69 6.80 6.72 4.77
CA LEU A 69 7.87 7.49 4.15
C LEU A 69 8.08 8.84 4.85
N HIS A 70 7.00 9.54 5.18
CA HIS A 70 7.08 10.84 5.86
C HIS A 70 7.68 10.72 7.26
N GLU A 71 7.25 9.73 8.04
CA GLU A 71 7.78 9.44 9.37
C GLU A 71 9.26 9.05 9.32
N SER A 72 9.68 8.39 8.24
CA SER A 72 11.09 8.06 7.94
C SER A 72 11.91 9.25 7.42
N GLY A 73 11.30 10.44 7.27
CA GLY A 73 11.96 11.66 6.81
C GLY A 73 12.02 11.82 5.28
N ILE A 74 11.45 10.89 4.52
CA ILE A 74 11.29 10.96 3.08
C ILE A 74 10.00 11.74 2.79
N THR A 75 10.13 12.99 2.36
CA THR A 75 8.98 13.91 2.22
C THR A 75 8.93 14.52 0.83
N GLY A 76 7.85 15.25 0.53
CA GLY A 76 7.77 16.05 -0.69
C GLY A 76 7.78 15.17 -1.95
N ASP A 77 8.39 15.69 -3.01
CA ASP A 77 8.48 15.01 -4.30
C ASP A 77 9.23 13.68 -4.23
N ALA A 78 10.14 13.50 -3.26
CA ALA A 78 10.86 12.25 -3.07
C ALA A 78 9.89 11.12 -2.69
N ALA A 79 9.02 11.35 -1.71
CA ALA A 79 8.02 10.36 -1.28
C ALA A 79 7.07 9.98 -2.43
N LEU A 80 6.56 10.98 -3.17
CA LEU A 80 5.70 10.73 -4.34
C LEU A 80 6.42 9.97 -5.45
N ALA A 81 7.73 10.18 -5.62
CA ALA A 81 8.53 9.47 -6.61
C ALA A 81 8.81 8.01 -6.22
N VAL A 82 8.89 7.70 -4.91
CA VAL A 82 8.94 6.33 -4.39
C VAL A 82 7.61 5.64 -4.66
N ILE A 83 6.49 6.25 -4.26
CA ILE A 83 5.16 5.70 -4.48
C ILE A 83 4.90 5.42 -5.96
N ARG A 84 5.27 6.36 -6.85
CA ARG A 84 5.14 6.15 -8.29
C ARG A 84 5.98 4.96 -8.77
N ALA A 85 7.22 4.82 -8.29
CA ALA A 85 8.08 3.70 -8.68
C ALA A 85 7.49 2.35 -8.22
N ALA A 86 6.89 2.32 -7.03
CA ALA A 86 6.22 1.13 -6.51
C ALA A 86 4.99 0.76 -7.36
N VAL A 87 4.10 1.71 -7.64
CA VAL A 87 2.92 1.51 -8.51
C VAL A 87 3.30 1.05 -9.92
N GLU A 88 4.42 1.56 -10.46
CA GLU A 88 4.92 1.16 -11.79
C GLU A 88 5.43 -0.29 -11.82
N ALA A 89 6.04 -0.77 -10.73
CA ALA A 89 6.56 -2.13 -10.61
C ALA A 89 5.48 -3.13 -10.22
N ASP A 90 4.62 -2.74 -9.28
CA ASP A 90 3.54 -3.53 -8.75
C ASP A 90 2.23 -2.72 -8.78
N PRO A 91 1.49 -2.78 -9.91
CA PRO A 91 0.23 -2.06 -10.06
C PRO A 91 -0.88 -2.55 -9.13
N ALA A 92 -0.78 -3.78 -8.61
CA ALA A 92 -1.75 -4.35 -7.67
C ALA A 92 -1.46 -3.94 -6.21
N LEU A 93 -0.30 -3.33 -5.95
CA LEU A 93 0.15 -2.86 -4.64
C LEU A 93 0.27 -3.96 -3.58
N GLU A 94 0.40 -5.23 -3.98
CA GLU A 94 0.59 -6.37 -3.08
C GLU A 94 1.93 -6.30 -2.32
N GLU A 95 2.94 -5.67 -2.91
CA GLU A 95 4.31 -5.60 -2.40
C GLU A 95 4.87 -4.17 -2.36
N ILE A 96 3.99 -3.16 -2.34
CA ILE A 96 4.38 -1.75 -2.21
C ILE A 96 5.29 -1.50 -0.99
N ASP A 97 5.01 -2.16 0.14
CA ASP A 97 5.77 -2.04 1.38
C ASP A 97 7.23 -2.42 1.18
N LYS A 98 7.52 -3.45 0.36
CA LYS A 98 8.90 -3.82 0.04
C LYS A 98 9.64 -2.68 -0.66
N VAL A 99 8.98 -1.97 -1.57
CA VAL A 99 9.59 -0.86 -2.30
C VAL A 99 9.82 0.33 -1.38
N THR A 100 8.87 0.67 -0.51
CA THR A 100 9.04 1.76 0.45
C THR A 100 10.09 1.46 1.49
N ASP A 101 10.07 0.27 2.09
CA ASP A 101 11.04 -0.17 3.09
C ASP A 101 12.45 -0.23 2.52
N ALA A 102 12.61 -0.66 1.28
CA ALA A 102 13.91 -0.63 0.61
C ALA A 102 14.49 0.79 0.57
N VAL A 103 13.68 1.80 0.22
CA VAL A 103 14.15 3.19 0.17
C VAL A 103 14.49 3.70 1.57
N VAL A 104 13.69 3.35 2.58
CA VAL A 104 13.95 3.69 3.98
C VAL A 104 15.27 3.09 4.44
N LYS A 105 15.46 1.76 4.31
CA LYS A 105 16.67 1.05 4.75
C LYS A 105 17.94 1.55 4.03
N LEU A 106 17.85 1.83 2.74
CA LEU A 106 18.97 2.41 1.99
C LEU A 106 19.32 3.81 2.49
N THR A 107 18.31 4.62 2.80
CA THR A 107 18.51 5.97 3.35
C THR A 107 19.13 5.90 4.75
N GLU A 108 18.65 5.02 5.61
CA GLU A 108 19.23 4.73 6.94
C GLU A 108 20.67 4.21 6.83
N GLY A 109 20.97 3.43 5.78
CA GLY A 109 22.31 2.99 5.40
C GLY A 109 23.25 4.12 4.92
N GLY A 110 22.74 5.35 4.83
CA GLY A 110 23.53 6.55 4.53
C GLY A 110 23.41 7.03 3.08
N LEU A 111 22.52 6.47 2.27
CA LEU A 111 22.22 7.01 0.94
C LEU A 111 21.35 8.26 1.08
N THR A 112 21.52 9.21 0.17
CA THR A 112 20.54 10.29 -0.03
C THR A 112 19.26 9.71 -0.64
N HIS A 113 18.09 10.32 -0.40
CA HIS A 113 16.81 9.87 -0.98
C HIS A 113 16.89 9.62 -2.50
N ASP A 114 17.51 10.53 -3.26
CA ASP A 114 17.64 10.39 -4.73
C ASP A 114 18.49 9.18 -5.13
N ALA A 115 19.56 8.90 -4.37
CA ALA A 115 20.42 7.76 -4.60
C ALA A 115 19.70 6.46 -4.23
N ALA A 116 19.04 6.41 -3.07
CA ALA A 116 18.24 5.26 -2.65
C ALA A 116 17.14 4.94 -3.69
N LEU A 117 16.40 5.95 -4.14
CA LEU A 117 15.38 5.80 -5.18
C LEU A 117 15.96 5.34 -6.52
N THR A 118 17.14 5.84 -6.90
CA THR A 118 17.82 5.41 -8.12
C THR A 118 18.22 3.93 -8.02
N THR A 119 18.80 3.52 -6.90
CA THR A 119 19.17 2.13 -6.62
C THR A 119 17.95 1.21 -6.64
N VAL A 120 16.85 1.62 -6.03
CA VAL A 120 15.57 0.89 -6.09
C VAL A 120 15.06 0.78 -7.52
N LYS A 121 15.04 1.86 -8.30
CA LYS A 121 14.62 1.81 -9.72
C LYS A 121 15.49 0.90 -10.56
N GLU A 122 16.80 0.88 -10.33
CA GLU A 122 17.73 -0.04 -10.99
C GLU A 122 17.49 -1.50 -10.61
N ALA A 123 17.11 -1.76 -9.35
CA ALA A 123 16.71 -3.08 -8.90
C ALA A 123 15.36 -3.52 -9.50
N LEU A 124 14.35 -2.65 -9.51
CA LEU A 124 13.05 -2.89 -10.17
C LEU A 124 13.20 -3.18 -11.67
N ALA A 125 14.14 -2.50 -12.34
CA ALA A 125 14.42 -2.77 -13.75
C ALA A 125 15.08 -4.15 -13.98
N GLN A 126 15.75 -4.70 -12.98
CA GLN A 126 16.37 -6.02 -13.02
C GLN A 126 15.41 -7.13 -12.58
N ASP A 127 14.52 -6.81 -11.65
CA ASP A 127 13.52 -7.71 -11.11
C ASP A 127 12.18 -6.98 -10.87
N PRO A 128 11.33 -6.90 -11.90
CA PRO A 128 10.02 -6.26 -11.77
C PRO A 128 9.02 -7.13 -10.99
N THR A 129 9.34 -8.40 -10.74
CA THR A 129 8.50 -9.32 -9.97
C THR A 129 8.78 -9.30 -8.47
N LEU A 130 9.79 -8.53 -8.05
CA LEU A 130 10.21 -8.36 -6.66
C LEU A 130 10.70 -9.62 -5.94
N GLU A 131 10.70 -10.79 -6.58
CA GLU A 131 11.12 -12.09 -6.01
C GLU A 131 12.58 -12.13 -5.51
N LYS A 132 13.46 -11.32 -6.11
CA LYS A 132 14.90 -11.21 -5.82
C LYS A 132 15.32 -9.77 -5.52
N PHE A 133 14.36 -8.89 -5.32
CA PHE A 133 14.61 -7.47 -5.15
C PHE A 133 15.54 -7.18 -3.96
N GLU A 134 15.30 -7.84 -2.83
CA GLU A 134 16.17 -7.78 -1.64
C GLU A 134 17.60 -8.30 -1.93
N GLU A 135 17.72 -9.41 -2.66
CA GLU A 135 19.02 -9.97 -3.06
C GLU A 135 19.80 -8.99 -3.94
N ILE A 136 19.13 -8.34 -4.89
CA ILE A 136 19.74 -7.35 -5.79
C ILE A 136 20.21 -6.12 -5.02
N LEU A 137 19.42 -5.67 -4.06
CA LEU A 137 19.74 -4.52 -3.21
C LEU A 137 20.77 -4.85 -2.12
N GLY A 138 20.95 -6.13 -1.80
CA GLY A 138 21.81 -6.57 -0.70
C GLY A 138 21.29 -6.09 0.66
N ILE A 139 19.98 -5.97 0.80
CA ILE A 139 19.29 -5.61 2.04
C ILE A 139 18.33 -6.73 2.43
N GLU A 140 18.00 -6.83 3.71
CA GLU A 140 16.91 -7.68 4.18
C GLU A 140 15.74 -6.77 4.54
N ILE A 141 14.56 -7.00 4.00
CA ILE A 141 13.32 -6.31 4.38
C ILE A 141 12.58 -7.24 5.34
N GLU A 142 12.08 -6.69 6.46
CA GLU A 142 11.33 -7.55 7.37
C GLU A 142 9.95 -7.73 6.73
N GLU A 143 9.52 -8.97 6.47
CA GLU A 143 8.15 -9.19 6.03
C GLU A 143 7.22 -8.62 7.11
N PRO A 144 6.21 -7.81 6.74
CA PRO A 144 5.20 -7.39 7.69
C PRO A 144 4.63 -8.65 8.33
N ALA A 145 4.50 -8.66 9.65
CA ALA A 145 3.95 -9.78 10.39
C ALA A 145 2.57 -10.08 9.80
N GLY A 146 2.50 -11.09 8.92
CA GLY A 146 1.32 -11.36 8.13
C GLY A 146 0.12 -11.49 9.03
N GLU A 147 -1.01 -10.92 8.59
CA GLU A 147 -2.30 -11.12 9.24
C GLU A 147 -2.42 -12.60 9.61
N GLU A 148 -2.47 -12.89 10.91
CA GLU A 148 -2.85 -14.21 11.39
C GLU A 148 -4.19 -14.49 10.73
N LYS A 149 -4.20 -15.39 9.73
CA LYS A 149 -5.43 -15.92 9.16
C LYS A 149 -6.30 -16.27 10.35
N PRO A 150 -7.53 -15.74 10.47
CA PRO A 150 -8.39 -16.11 11.57
C PRO A 150 -8.50 -17.63 11.53
N ASP A 151 -8.06 -18.26 12.62
CA ASP A 151 -8.17 -19.70 12.83
C ASP A 151 -9.59 -20.10 12.47
N ASP A 152 -9.74 -20.80 11.35
CA ASP A 152 -10.99 -21.40 10.91
C ASP A 152 -11.44 -22.31 12.06
N PRO A 153 -12.53 -22.01 12.79
CA PRO A 153 -12.92 -22.84 13.90
C PRO A 153 -13.35 -24.18 13.33
N GLU A 154 -12.52 -25.21 13.58
CA GLU A 154 -12.78 -26.60 13.21
C GLU A 154 -14.26 -26.92 13.39
N GLU A 155 -14.92 -27.31 12.30
CA GLU A 155 -16.27 -27.88 12.32
C GLU A 155 -16.32 -28.98 13.40
N GLU A 156 -16.91 -28.66 14.56
CA GLU A 156 -17.32 -29.65 15.54
C GLU A 156 -18.29 -30.59 14.82
N LYS A 157 -17.78 -31.77 14.45
CA LYS A 157 -18.60 -32.88 13.97
C LYS A 157 -19.64 -33.19 15.04
N GLU A 158 -20.90 -32.85 14.77
CA GLU A 158 -22.05 -33.37 15.51
C GLU A 158 -21.97 -34.90 15.48
N GLU A 159 -21.64 -35.51 16.62
CA GLU A 159 -21.85 -36.94 16.84
C GLU A 159 -23.37 -37.22 16.82
N ASP A 160 -23.84 -37.87 15.76
CA ASP A 160 -25.20 -38.42 15.66
C ASP A 160 -25.41 -39.51 16.74
N PRO A 161 -26.23 -39.28 17.80
CA PRO A 161 -26.54 -40.29 18.79
C PRO A 161 -27.73 -41.14 18.31
N GLY A 162 -27.57 -41.75 17.14
CA GLY A 162 -28.61 -42.46 16.42
C GLY A 162 -28.56 -43.98 16.51
N LYS A 163 -28.04 -44.58 17.60
CA LYS A 163 -28.02 -46.04 17.78
C LYS A 163 -28.85 -46.47 18.98
N ARG A 164 -30.16 -46.68 18.77
CA ARG A 164 -30.99 -47.45 19.70
C ARG A 164 -30.80 -48.95 19.45
N PRO A 165 -30.63 -49.78 20.50
CA PRO A 165 -30.61 -51.22 20.34
C PRO A 165 -32.04 -51.75 20.17
N GLY A 166 -32.23 -52.66 19.23
CA GLY A 166 -33.43 -53.45 19.01
C GLY A 166 -33.04 -54.82 18.49
#